data_AF-A0AAD5UTJ1-F1
#
_entry.id   AF-A0AAD5UTJ1-F1
#
_cell.length_a   1.000
_cell.length_b   1.000
_cell.length_c   1.000
_cell.angle_alpha   90.00
_cell.angle_beta   90.00
_cell.angle_gamma   90.00
#
_symmetry.space_group_name_H-M   'P 1'
#
loop_
_entity.id
_entity.type
_entity.pdbx_description
1 polymer ?
#
loop_
_entity_poly.entity_id
_entity_poly.type
_entity_poly.pdbx_seq_one_letter_code
_entity_poly.pdbx_strand_id
1 'polypeptide(L)'
;MGRRAWTTPEQYAFLDSFLEEYRSSKDITRFLQQTTAQYFKKWPEQLSVWPGTGRPDDAIGFTDLPLYPVEHLSEQSLKVYADAVSSRKGQIKSWLKYHASKKTGSSKITILKPQTKTRKGLSQVQAYSKLFKESKKLRQRFEEQYPQYNAMNDFTDDDAPANTDDTPDGHLGDDEHVEATENIKKLSKRERAAKRSKESLKYYNRFVRECYNEATEEEKQQVEDYRKQFKEELIEAAANVKADFEKDAEERKPEELQRTIEGIHHTIQPMADLVALKTGLNVFVCLGGPIPEQGGRIGFIQ
;
A
#
# COMPACT_ATOMS: atom_id res chain seq x y z
N MET A 1 -11.97 -7.94 -1.20
CA MET A 1 -11.84 -8.20 -2.65
C MET A 1 -10.64 -9.11 -2.91
N GLY A 2 -10.86 -10.35 -3.35
CA GLY A 2 -9.76 -11.22 -3.79
C GLY A 2 -9.08 -10.60 -5.02
N ARG A 3 -7.75 -10.51 -5.03
CA ARG A 3 -7.03 -10.10 -6.25
C ARG A 3 -7.42 -11.07 -7.35
N ARG A 4 -8.10 -10.58 -8.41
CA ARG A 4 -8.42 -11.40 -9.58
C ARG A 4 -7.13 -12.08 -10.03
N ALA A 5 -7.16 -13.41 -10.18
CA ALA A 5 -6.02 -14.15 -10.68
C ALA A 5 -5.67 -13.60 -12.07
N TRP A 6 -4.47 -13.08 -12.23
CA TRP A 6 -4.03 -12.50 -13.51
C TRP A 6 -3.68 -13.58 -14.54
N THR A 7 -3.47 -14.81 -14.09
CA THR A 7 -3.16 -15.98 -14.91
C THR A 7 -4.44 -16.70 -15.35
N THR A 8 -4.55 -17.02 -16.64
CA THR A 8 -5.52 -18.02 -17.13
C THR A 8 -5.16 -19.43 -16.64
N PRO A 9 -6.08 -20.41 -16.67
CA PRO A 9 -5.75 -21.81 -16.32
C PRO A 9 -4.57 -22.38 -17.14
N GLU A 10 -4.48 -22.04 -18.42
CA GLU A 10 -3.37 -22.47 -19.28
C GLU A 10 -2.04 -21.81 -18.90
N GLN A 11 -2.05 -20.50 -18.63
CA GLN A 11 -0.87 -19.78 -18.15
C GLN A 11 -0.41 -20.33 -16.80
N TYR A 12 -1.35 -20.68 -15.93
CA TYR A 12 -1.06 -21.33 -14.65
C TYR A 12 -0.35 -22.68 -14.88
N ALA A 13 -0.94 -23.59 -15.68
CA ALA A 13 -0.35 -24.90 -15.94
C ALA A 13 1.05 -24.80 -16.58
N PHE A 14 1.24 -23.84 -17.48
CA PHE A 14 2.54 -23.53 -18.05
C PHE A 14 3.55 -23.11 -16.98
N LEU A 15 3.23 -22.12 -16.14
CA LEU A 15 4.13 -21.66 -15.08
C LEU A 15 4.38 -22.74 -14.01
N ASP A 16 3.39 -23.60 -13.75
CA ASP A 16 3.49 -24.71 -12.80
C ASP A 16 4.56 -25.73 -13.24
N SER A 17 4.64 -26.03 -14.55
CA SER A 17 5.66 -26.92 -15.11
C SER A 17 7.11 -26.44 -14.89
N PHE A 18 7.30 -25.15 -14.62
CA PHE A 18 8.60 -24.52 -14.36
C PHE A 18 8.98 -24.51 -12.87
N LEU A 19 8.10 -24.94 -11.95
CA LEU A 19 8.35 -24.81 -10.51
C LEU A 19 9.49 -25.69 -10.00
N GLU A 20 9.65 -26.91 -10.52
CA GLU A 20 10.73 -27.82 -10.12
C GLU A 20 12.11 -27.31 -10.58
N GLU A 21 12.18 -26.83 -11.81
CA GLU A 21 13.39 -26.20 -12.36
C GLU A 21 13.72 -24.90 -11.62
N TYR A 22 12.72 -24.06 -11.30
CA TYR A 22 12.93 -22.85 -10.51
C TYR A 22 13.51 -23.14 -9.11
N ARG A 23 13.05 -24.22 -8.46
CA ARG A 23 13.54 -24.64 -7.12
C ARG A 23 14.97 -25.17 -7.15
N SER A 24 15.37 -25.82 -8.25
CA SER A 24 16.69 -26.45 -8.40
C SER A 24 17.73 -25.55 -9.06
N SER A 25 17.29 -24.48 -9.73
CA SER A 25 18.17 -23.57 -10.44
C SER A 25 19.11 -22.80 -9.50
N LYS A 26 20.41 -22.84 -9.83
CA LYS A 26 21.44 -22.03 -9.16
C LYS A 26 21.46 -20.57 -9.68
N ASP A 27 21.04 -20.37 -10.92
CA ASP A 27 21.01 -19.05 -11.58
C ASP A 27 19.56 -18.65 -11.89
N ILE A 28 18.92 -18.09 -10.87
CA ILE A 28 17.52 -17.64 -10.94
C ILE A 28 17.33 -16.56 -12.02
N THR A 29 18.35 -15.73 -12.27
CA THR A 29 18.24 -14.63 -13.23
C THR A 29 18.14 -15.16 -14.66
N ARG A 30 19.05 -16.06 -15.05
CA ARG A 30 19.04 -16.69 -16.36
C ARG A 30 17.77 -17.52 -16.58
N PHE A 31 17.37 -18.28 -15.56
CA PHE A 31 16.13 -19.05 -15.60
C PHE A 31 14.89 -18.17 -15.85
N LEU A 32 14.77 -17.04 -15.14
CA LEU A 32 13.66 -16.11 -15.32
C LEU A 32 13.66 -15.49 -16.72
N GLN A 33 14.83 -15.16 -17.27
CA GLN A 33 14.93 -14.65 -18.64
C GLN A 33 14.42 -15.68 -19.66
N GLN A 34 14.82 -16.94 -19.53
CA GLN A 34 14.39 -18.03 -20.42
C GLN A 34 12.88 -18.30 -20.29
N THR A 35 12.39 -18.41 -19.05
CA THR A 35 10.97 -18.68 -18.77
C THR A 35 10.09 -17.54 -19.28
N THR A 36 10.49 -16.28 -19.07
CA THR A 36 9.73 -15.13 -19.58
C THR A 36 9.76 -15.05 -21.10
N ALA A 37 10.89 -15.38 -21.75
CA ALA A 37 10.95 -15.47 -23.21
C ALA A 37 10.01 -16.55 -23.76
N GLN A 38 9.97 -17.73 -23.15
CA GLN A 38 9.04 -18.80 -23.55
C GLN A 38 7.58 -18.42 -23.29
N TYR A 39 7.30 -17.72 -22.18
CA TYR A 39 5.98 -17.21 -21.87
C TYR A 39 5.49 -16.24 -22.95
N PHE A 40 6.29 -15.22 -23.30
CA PHE A 40 5.89 -14.24 -24.32
C PHE A 40 5.84 -14.80 -25.74
N LYS A 41 6.53 -15.92 -26.00
CA LYS A 41 6.39 -16.66 -27.25
C LYS A 41 4.99 -17.27 -27.40
N LYS A 42 4.38 -17.72 -26.29
CA LYS A 42 3.01 -18.29 -26.28
C LYS A 42 1.93 -17.21 -26.12
N TRP A 43 2.18 -16.21 -25.28
CA TRP A 43 1.25 -15.11 -25.01
C TRP A 43 1.95 -13.76 -25.21
N PRO A 44 1.97 -13.24 -26.45
CA PRO A 44 2.52 -11.91 -26.72
C PRO A 44 1.77 -10.84 -25.91
N GLU A 45 2.49 -10.00 -25.18
CA GLU A 45 1.88 -8.99 -24.28
C GLU A 45 1.10 -7.92 -25.05
N GLN A 46 1.33 -7.80 -26.37
CA GLN A 46 0.59 -6.90 -27.26
C GLN A 46 -0.93 -7.12 -27.14
N LEU A 47 -1.36 -8.37 -26.97
CA LEU A 47 -2.76 -8.74 -26.81
C LEU A 47 -3.37 -8.27 -25.48
N SER A 48 -2.54 -8.01 -24.46
CA SER A 48 -3.00 -7.52 -23.15
C SER A 48 -3.04 -5.99 -23.06
N VAL A 49 -2.18 -5.29 -23.81
CA VAL A 49 -2.11 -3.81 -23.79
C VAL A 49 -3.17 -3.20 -24.70
N TRP A 50 -3.49 -3.86 -25.81
CA TRP A 50 -4.50 -3.42 -26.77
C TRP A 50 -5.62 -4.48 -26.90
N PRO A 51 -6.51 -4.59 -25.89
CA PRO A 51 -7.67 -5.48 -25.96
C PRO A 51 -8.64 -4.94 -27.04
N GLY A 52 -8.49 -5.44 -28.27
CA GLY A 52 -9.16 -4.92 -29.46
C GLY A 52 -8.46 -5.32 -30.75
N THR A 53 -7.18 -5.73 -30.68
CA THR A 53 -6.44 -6.32 -31.81
C THR A 53 -6.63 -7.84 -31.94
N GLY A 54 -7.72 -8.38 -31.38
CA GLY A 54 -8.12 -9.80 -31.48
C GLY A 54 -7.53 -10.69 -30.39
N ARG A 55 -8.35 -11.14 -29.45
CA ARG A 55 -8.01 -12.30 -28.61
C ARG A 55 -8.28 -13.57 -29.41
N PRO A 56 -7.39 -14.59 -29.39
CA PRO A 56 -7.65 -15.87 -30.04
C PRO A 56 -8.91 -16.61 -29.53
N ASP A 57 -9.32 -16.32 -28.29
CA ASP A 57 -10.38 -17.09 -27.62
C ASP A 57 -11.79 -16.51 -27.79
N ASP A 58 -11.93 -15.31 -28.36
CA ASP A 58 -13.24 -14.74 -28.69
C ASP A 58 -13.64 -15.30 -30.07
N ALA A 59 -14.56 -16.27 -30.03
CA ALA A 59 -14.92 -17.25 -31.06
C ALA A 59 -15.52 -16.70 -32.37
N ILE A 60 -14.92 -15.69 -32.99
CA ILE A 60 -15.22 -15.27 -34.36
C ILE A 60 -13.91 -15.12 -35.14
N GLY A 61 -13.36 -16.25 -35.60
CA GLY A 61 -12.56 -16.35 -36.83
C GLY A 61 -11.44 -15.32 -37.07
N PHE A 62 -10.70 -14.91 -36.05
CA PHE A 62 -9.66 -13.87 -36.16
C PHE A 62 -8.22 -14.40 -35.94
N THR A 63 -7.93 -15.60 -36.44
CA THR A 63 -6.58 -16.21 -36.39
C THR A 63 -5.56 -15.56 -37.33
N ASP A 64 -5.97 -14.64 -38.21
CA ASP A 64 -5.13 -14.10 -39.28
C ASP A 64 -4.87 -12.57 -39.18
N LEU A 65 -5.16 -11.92 -38.05
CA LEU A 65 -4.69 -10.54 -37.87
C LEU A 65 -3.17 -10.52 -37.77
N PRO A 66 -2.45 -9.83 -38.68
CA PRO A 66 -1.01 -9.72 -38.59
C PRO A 66 -0.67 -9.02 -37.27
N LEU A 67 0.14 -9.68 -36.44
CA LEU A 67 0.83 -9.04 -35.33
C LEU A 67 1.55 -7.81 -35.91
N TYR A 68 1.04 -6.61 -35.62
CA TYR A 68 1.65 -5.39 -36.10
C TYR A 68 3.13 -5.38 -35.66
N PRO A 69 4.08 -5.24 -36.62
CA PRO A 69 5.49 -5.15 -36.29
C PRO A 69 5.68 -4.05 -35.25
N VAL A 70 6.41 -4.37 -34.17
CA VAL A 70 6.73 -3.42 -33.08
C VAL A 70 7.36 -2.13 -33.63
N GLU A 71 8.00 -2.22 -34.78
CA GLU A 71 8.67 -1.15 -35.52
C GLU A 71 7.74 0.01 -35.93
N HIS A 72 6.42 -0.21 -35.99
CA HIS A 72 5.46 0.83 -36.37
C HIS A 72 4.72 1.47 -35.20
N LEU A 73 5.05 1.09 -33.96
CA LEU A 73 4.44 1.69 -32.77
C LEU A 73 5.01 3.09 -32.54
N SER A 74 4.13 4.04 -32.20
CA SER A 74 4.57 5.38 -31.74
C SER A 74 5.44 5.28 -30.49
N GLU A 75 6.32 6.25 -30.25
CA GLU A 75 7.21 6.26 -29.08
C GLU A 75 6.44 6.11 -27.75
N GLN A 76 5.27 6.75 -27.63
CA GLN A 76 4.39 6.59 -26.48
C GLN A 76 3.86 5.16 -26.34
N SER A 77 3.47 4.52 -27.45
CA SER A 77 2.97 3.14 -27.46
C SER A 77 4.07 2.13 -27.12
N LEU A 78 5.30 2.37 -27.59
CA LEU A 78 6.49 1.59 -27.22
C LEU A 78 6.77 1.66 -25.72
N LYS A 79 6.62 2.85 -25.11
CA LYS A 79 6.78 3.03 -23.66
C LYS A 79 5.72 2.24 -22.88
N VAL A 80 4.45 2.35 -23.27
CA VAL A 80 3.35 1.60 -22.63
C VAL A 80 3.58 0.09 -22.76
N TYR A 81 4.01 -0.38 -23.92
CA TYR A 81 4.36 -1.78 -24.15
C TYR A 81 5.53 -2.25 -23.27
N ALA A 82 6.61 -1.46 -23.20
CA ALA A 82 7.76 -1.76 -22.37
C ALA A 82 7.40 -1.86 -20.87
N ASP A 83 6.56 -0.94 -20.39
CA ASP A 83 6.05 -0.94 -19.02
C ASP A 83 5.18 -2.16 -18.74
N ALA A 84 4.31 -2.56 -19.68
CA ALA A 84 3.48 -3.76 -19.56
C ALA A 84 4.32 -5.05 -19.51
N VAL A 85 5.30 -5.19 -20.40
CA VAL A 85 6.25 -6.32 -20.41
C VAL A 85 7.04 -6.38 -19.10
N SER A 86 7.51 -5.24 -18.59
CA SER A 86 8.22 -5.14 -17.31
C SER A 86 7.33 -5.57 -16.14
N SER A 87 6.08 -5.10 -16.11
CA SER A 87 5.07 -5.48 -15.11
C SER A 87 4.82 -6.99 -15.13
N ARG A 88 4.61 -7.58 -16.32
CA ARG A 88 4.37 -9.02 -16.49
C ARG A 88 5.57 -9.87 -16.04
N LYS A 89 6.80 -9.46 -16.37
CA LYS A 89 8.02 -10.11 -15.85
C LYS A 89 8.06 -10.11 -14.32
N GLY A 90 7.68 -8.99 -13.69
CA GLY A 90 7.55 -8.87 -12.23
C GLY A 90 6.48 -9.80 -11.65
N GLN A 91 5.34 -9.95 -12.32
CA GLN A 91 4.27 -10.86 -11.95
C GLN A 91 4.70 -12.33 -12.03
N ILE A 92 5.31 -12.75 -13.15
CA ILE A 92 5.84 -14.11 -13.34
C ILE A 92 6.85 -14.45 -12.24
N LYS A 93 7.82 -13.55 -11.99
CA LYS A 93 8.81 -13.73 -10.92
C LYS A 93 8.16 -13.89 -9.55
N SER A 94 7.20 -13.04 -9.21
CA SER A 94 6.52 -13.08 -7.92
C SER A 94 5.67 -14.34 -7.77
N TRP A 95 5.00 -14.76 -8.84
CA TRP A 95 4.21 -15.98 -8.91
C TRP A 95 5.09 -17.22 -8.67
N LEU A 96 6.19 -17.37 -9.42
CA LEU A 96 7.12 -18.49 -9.26
C LEU A 96 7.70 -18.53 -7.85
N LYS A 97 8.14 -17.39 -7.31
CA LYS A 97 8.64 -17.31 -5.93
C LYS A 97 7.60 -17.76 -4.91
N TYR A 98 6.36 -17.28 -5.04
CA TYR A 98 5.28 -17.62 -4.11
C TYR A 98 4.92 -19.11 -4.18
N HIS A 99 4.72 -19.65 -5.39
CA HIS A 99 4.36 -21.06 -5.58
C HIS A 99 5.51 -22.03 -5.29
N ALA A 100 6.77 -21.64 -5.54
CA ALA A 100 7.92 -22.42 -5.14
C ALA A 100 8.06 -22.49 -3.62
N SER A 101 7.72 -21.41 -2.90
CA SER A 101 7.78 -21.34 -1.43
C SER A 101 6.65 -22.07 -0.71
N LYS A 102 5.52 -22.30 -1.39
CA LYS A 102 4.46 -23.20 -0.91
C LYS A 102 5.01 -24.63 -0.92
N LYS A 103 5.65 -25.05 0.17
CA LYS A 103 5.98 -26.46 0.39
C LYS A 103 4.70 -27.27 0.31
N THR A 104 4.75 -28.37 -0.43
CA THR A 104 3.80 -29.48 -0.37
C THR A 104 3.59 -29.87 1.10
N GLY A 105 2.43 -29.55 1.66
CA GLY A 105 1.92 -30.12 2.92
C GLY A 105 2.48 -29.60 4.26
N SER A 106 3.55 -28.79 4.30
CA SER A 106 4.09 -28.27 5.57
C SER A 106 3.78 -26.78 5.76
N SER A 107 2.50 -26.41 5.80
CA SER A 107 2.10 -25.13 6.41
C SER A 107 2.23 -25.24 7.93
N LYS A 108 3.49 -25.31 8.40
CA LYS A 108 3.80 -25.03 9.80
C LYS A 108 3.34 -23.60 10.00
N ILE A 109 2.19 -23.42 10.67
CA ILE A 109 1.65 -22.11 11.02
C ILE A 109 2.80 -21.39 11.69
N THR A 110 3.43 -20.50 10.95
CA THR A 110 4.51 -19.70 11.48
C THR A 110 3.76 -18.68 12.31
N ILE A 111 3.63 -18.94 13.60
CA ILE A 111 3.23 -17.92 14.56
C ILE A 111 4.19 -16.78 14.28
N LEU A 112 3.70 -15.75 13.61
CA LEU A 112 4.48 -14.57 13.33
C LEU A 112 4.79 -14.02 14.70
N LYS A 113 6.01 -14.31 15.19
CA LYS A 113 6.52 -13.65 16.38
C LYS A 113 6.32 -12.17 16.08
N PRO A 114 5.59 -11.43 16.93
CA PRO A 114 5.38 -10.00 16.71
C PRO A 114 6.77 -9.45 16.49
N GLN A 115 7.06 -9.04 15.26
CA GLN A 115 8.33 -8.42 14.99
C GLN A 115 8.21 -7.10 15.72
N THR A 116 8.77 -7.06 16.93
CA THR A 116 9.09 -5.85 17.66
C THR A 116 10.13 -5.16 16.80
N LYS A 117 9.67 -4.55 15.70
CA LYS A 117 10.47 -3.65 14.90
C LYS A 117 10.90 -2.61 15.92
N THR A 118 12.17 -2.68 16.31
CA THR A 118 12.77 -1.65 17.15
C THR A 118 12.40 -0.35 16.46
N ARG A 119 11.62 0.49 17.15
CA ARG A 119 11.17 1.76 16.59
C ARG A 119 12.46 2.50 16.23
N LYS A 120 12.80 2.53 14.94
CA LYS A 120 14.01 3.22 14.49
C LYS A 120 13.82 4.66 14.92
N GLY A 121 14.77 5.19 15.71
CA GLY A 121 14.74 6.59 16.11
C GLY A 121 14.64 7.50 14.89
N LEU A 122 14.22 8.75 15.09
CA LEU A 122 14.12 9.70 13.98
C LEU A 122 15.46 9.81 13.26
N SER A 123 15.41 9.88 11.93
CA SER A 123 16.58 10.27 11.14
C SER A 123 16.91 11.74 11.40
N GLN A 124 18.17 12.15 11.16
CA GLN A 124 18.60 13.54 11.30
C GLN A 124 17.72 14.51 10.51
N VAL A 125 17.41 14.18 9.27
CA VAL A 125 16.55 14.99 8.39
C VAL A 125 15.12 15.10 8.94
N GLN A 126 14.58 14.04 9.54
CA GLN A 126 13.24 14.07 10.16
C GLN A 126 13.22 14.90 11.44
N ALA A 127 14.27 14.78 12.26
CA ALA A 127 14.42 15.56 13.48
C ALA A 127 14.58 17.05 13.15
N TYR A 128 15.43 17.41 12.18
CA TYR A 128 15.58 18.77 11.67
C TYR A 128 14.26 19.31 11.11
N SER A 129 13.56 18.52 10.29
CA SER A 129 12.23 18.91 9.77
C SER A 129 11.24 19.22 10.88
N LYS A 130 11.20 18.42 11.96
CA LYS A 130 10.29 18.65 13.09
C LYS A 130 10.67 19.87 13.91
N LEU A 131 11.94 19.99 14.29
CA LEU A 131 12.44 21.05 15.16
C LEU A 131 12.29 22.43 14.50
N PHE A 132 12.50 22.51 13.19
CA PHE A 132 12.43 23.75 12.44
C PHE A 132 11.18 23.87 11.55
N LYS A 133 10.17 22.98 11.68
CA LYS A 133 8.96 23.02 10.85
C LYS A 133 8.24 24.36 10.94
N GLU A 134 8.18 24.89 12.16
CA GLU A 134 7.54 26.17 12.49
C GLU A 134 8.48 27.35 12.29
N SER A 135 9.78 27.10 12.08
CA SER A 135 10.72 28.15 11.74
C SER A 135 10.34 28.71 10.38
N LYS A 136 10.00 30.01 10.36
CA LYS A 136 9.74 30.77 9.13
C LYS A 136 10.85 30.57 8.09
N LYS A 137 12.09 30.30 8.51
CA LYS A 137 13.24 30.06 7.63
C LYS A 137 13.03 28.89 6.66
N LEU A 138 12.63 27.72 7.15
CA LEU A 138 12.46 26.53 6.29
C LEU A 138 11.29 26.72 5.32
N ARG A 139 10.20 27.29 5.83
CA ARG A 139 9.02 27.57 5.03
C ARG A 139 9.34 28.62 3.96
N GLN A 140 9.83 29.79 4.33
CA GLN A 140 10.15 30.87 3.40
C GLN A 140 11.13 30.44 2.29
N ARG A 141 12.20 29.71 2.63
CA ARG A 141 13.15 29.18 1.63
C ARG A 141 12.50 28.16 0.71
N PHE A 142 11.64 27.28 1.23
CA PHE A 142 10.91 26.33 0.40
C PHE A 142 9.96 27.05 -0.57
N GLU A 143 9.24 28.04 -0.07
CA GLU A 143 8.30 28.86 -0.84
C GLU A 143 8.99 29.65 -1.96
N GLU A 144 10.19 30.18 -1.70
CA GLU A 144 11.02 30.91 -2.66
C GLU A 144 11.60 29.98 -3.74
N GLN A 145 12.10 28.80 -3.36
CA GLN A 145 12.75 27.87 -4.30
C GLN A 145 11.73 27.04 -5.09
N TYR A 146 10.53 26.83 -4.55
CA TYR A 146 9.50 25.96 -5.09
C TYR A 146 8.11 26.63 -5.14
N PRO A 147 7.96 27.81 -5.78
CA PRO A 147 6.71 28.58 -5.79
C PRO A 147 5.53 27.80 -6.40
N GLN A 148 5.78 26.91 -7.36
CA GLN A 148 4.78 26.06 -7.99
C GLN A 148 4.11 25.06 -7.02
N TYR A 149 4.72 24.82 -5.85
CA TYR A 149 4.16 23.98 -4.80
C TYR A 149 3.53 24.78 -3.65
N ASN A 150 3.72 26.11 -3.62
CA ASN A 150 3.24 26.95 -2.53
C ASN A 150 1.72 27.20 -2.60
N ALA A 151 1.18 27.28 -3.82
CA ALA A 151 -0.27 27.35 -4.07
C ALA A 151 -1.06 26.08 -3.64
N MET A 152 -0.40 25.04 -3.12
CA MET A 152 -1.03 23.79 -2.69
C MET A 152 -1.30 23.69 -1.18
N ASN A 153 -0.72 24.56 -0.35
CA ASN A 153 -0.91 24.53 1.11
C ASN A 153 -2.06 25.43 1.60
N ASP A 154 -2.72 26.16 0.70
CA ASP A 154 -3.92 26.96 1.00
C ASP A 154 -5.22 26.13 0.84
N PHE A 155 -5.09 24.80 0.77
CA PHE A 155 -6.21 23.88 0.94
C PHE A 155 -6.54 23.84 2.44
N THR A 156 -7.10 24.95 2.93
CA THR A 156 -7.81 24.97 4.21
C THR A 156 -8.93 23.93 4.14
N ASP A 157 -9.19 23.23 5.25
CA ASP A 157 -10.22 22.18 5.34
C ASP A 157 -11.65 22.71 5.03
N ASP A 158 -11.81 24.00 4.76
CA ASP A 158 -13.06 24.69 4.44
C ASP A 158 -13.56 24.46 3.00
N ASP A 159 -12.73 23.94 2.09
CA ASP A 159 -13.14 23.48 0.75
C ASP A 159 -13.61 22.01 0.73
N ALA A 160 -13.90 21.44 1.90
CA ALA A 160 -14.74 20.25 1.96
C ALA A 160 -16.08 20.61 1.31
N PRO A 161 -16.51 19.92 0.23
CA PRO A 161 -17.79 20.22 -0.38
C PRO A 161 -18.85 20.16 0.72
N ALA A 162 -19.50 21.30 0.96
CA ALA A 162 -20.64 21.34 1.86
C ALA A 162 -21.53 20.19 1.48
N ASN A 163 -21.78 19.30 2.44
CA ASN A 163 -22.66 18.16 2.27
C ASN A 163 -24.08 18.76 2.19
N THR A 164 -24.44 19.31 1.02
CA THR A 164 -25.77 19.85 0.75
C THR A 164 -26.68 18.66 0.55
N ASP A 165 -27.12 18.12 1.68
CA ASP A 165 -28.11 17.05 1.80
C ASP A 165 -29.53 17.64 1.59
N ASP A 166 -29.71 18.38 0.49
CA ASP A 166 -31.02 18.83 0.02
C ASP A 166 -31.44 17.88 -1.11
N THR A 167 -32.09 16.79 -0.73
CA THR A 167 -32.72 15.84 -1.65
C THR A 167 -34.08 16.42 -2.09
N PRO A 168 -34.27 16.77 -3.38
CA PRO A 168 -35.60 17.06 -3.90
C PRO A 168 -36.29 15.75 -4.22
N ASP A 169 -37.52 15.63 -3.73
CA ASP A 169 -38.38 14.47 -3.88
C ASP A 169 -38.77 14.25 -5.36
N GLY A 170 -38.44 13.07 -5.89
CA GLY A 170 -39.20 12.39 -6.94
C GLY A 170 -39.03 12.81 -8.42
N HIS A 171 -38.01 12.27 -9.11
CA HIS A 171 -38.17 11.88 -10.51
C HIS A 171 -37.26 10.70 -10.87
N LEU A 172 -37.86 9.53 -11.12
CA LEU A 172 -37.18 8.31 -11.54
C LEU A 172 -37.10 8.28 -13.08
N GLY A 173 -36.00 8.78 -13.64
CA GLY A 173 -35.71 8.65 -15.07
C GLY A 173 -34.27 9.07 -15.39
N ASP A 174 -33.46 8.11 -15.85
CA ASP A 174 -32.16 8.32 -16.53
C ASP A 174 -30.96 8.89 -15.72
N ASP A 175 -31.01 8.95 -14.38
CA ASP A 175 -29.95 9.56 -13.55
C ASP A 175 -28.73 8.66 -13.20
N GLU A 176 -28.81 7.33 -13.38
CA GLU A 176 -27.69 6.42 -13.01
C GLU A 176 -26.39 6.69 -13.79
N HIS A 177 -26.49 7.23 -15.01
CA HIS A 177 -25.31 7.47 -15.85
C HIS A 177 -24.58 8.77 -15.50
N VAL A 178 -25.24 9.74 -14.86
CA VAL A 178 -24.63 11.00 -14.42
C VAL A 178 -23.78 10.76 -13.18
N GLU A 179 -24.30 10.00 -12.22
CA GLU A 179 -23.65 9.70 -10.94
C GLU A 179 -22.33 8.91 -11.11
N ALA A 180 -22.30 7.96 -12.06
CA ALA A 180 -21.08 7.21 -12.39
C ALA A 180 -19.97 8.11 -12.95
N THR A 181 -20.31 9.10 -13.80
CA THR A 181 -19.30 10.00 -14.39
C THR A 181 -18.75 11.00 -13.38
N GLU A 182 -19.56 11.45 -12.41
CA GLU A 182 -19.10 12.27 -11.30
C GLU A 182 -18.15 11.52 -10.38
N ASN A 183 -18.46 10.26 -10.04
CA ASN A 183 -17.62 9.45 -9.20
C ASN A 183 -16.25 9.15 -9.85
N ILE A 184 -16.21 8.92 -11.17
CA ILE A 184 -14.96 8.78 -11.93
C ILE A 184 -14.15 10.08 -11.91
N LYS A 185 -14.79 11.24 -12.11
CA LYS A 185 -14.11 12.55 -12.04
C LYS A 185 -13.54 12.81 -10.63
N LYS A 186 -14.31 12.55 -9.57
CA LYS A 186 -13.91 12.69 -8.15
C LYS A 186 -12.73 11.76 -7.82
N LEU A 187 -12.76 10.49 -8.26
CA LEU A 187 -11.64 9.54 -8.11
C LEU A 187 -10.38 10.02 -8.85
N SER A 188 -10.51 10.51 -10.08
CA SER A 188 -9.35 11.03 -10.83
C SER A 188 -8.72 12.26 -10.16
N LYS A 189 -9.53 13.14 -9.56
CA LYS A 189 -9.06 14.32 -8.81
C LYS A 189 -8.30 13.89 -7.56
N ARG A 190 -8.82 12.91 -6.81
CA ARG A 190 -8.16 12.32 -5.62
C ARG A 190 -6.85 11.62 -5.98
N GLU A 191 -6.82 10.82 -7.05
CA GLU A 191 -5.58 10.17 -7.49
C GLU A 191 -4.53 11.17 -7.95
N ARG A 192 -4.94 12.24 -8.66
CA ARG A 192 -4.05 13.33 -9.04
C ARG A 192 -3.53 14.07 -7.81
N ALA A 193 -4.37 14.35 -6.81
CA ALA A 193 -3.96 14.95 -5.54
C ALA A 193 -2.99 14.04 -4.77
N ALA A 194 -3.24 12.73 -4.71
CA ALA A 194 -2.39 11.76 -4.03
C ALA A 194 -1.04 11.55 -4.75
N LYS A 195 -1.02 11.50 -6.09
CA LYS A 195 0.22 11.46 -6.88
C LYS A 195 1.03 12.74 -6.72
N ARG A 196 0.37 13.90 -6.79
CA ARG A 196 0.97 15.23 -6.57
C ARG A 196 1.53 15.35 -5.15
N SER A 197 0.83 14.83 -4.14
CA SER A 197 1.29 14.77 -2.75
C SER A 197 2.55 13.90 -2.59
N LYS A 198 2.67 12.77 -3.30
CA LYS A 198 3.88 11.94 -3.24
C LYS A 198 5.09 12.61 -3.88
N GLU A 199 4.90 13.31 -5.01
CA GLU A 199 5.98 14.05 -5.66
C GLU A 199 6.41 15.26 -4.83
N SER A 200 5.46 16.08 -4.36
CA SER A 200 5.77 17.23 -3.50
C SER A 200 6.49 16.80 -2.22
N LEU A 201 6.09 15.68 -1.61
CA LEU A 201 6.77 15.13 -0.44
C LEU A 201 8.21 14.68 -0.74
N LYS A 202 8.49 14.14 -1.95
CA LYS A 202 9.86 13.81 -2.36
C LYS A 202 10.72 15.06 -2.49
N TYR A 203 10.19 16.12 -3.11
CA TYR A 203 10.89 17.40 -3.25
C TYR A 203 11.13 18.06 -1.89
N TYR A 204 10.12 18.11 -1.02
CA TYR A 204 10.26 18.62 0.35
C TYR A 204 11.34 17.84 1.13
N ASN A 205 11.33 16.50 1.09
CA ASN A 205 12.36 15.71 1.77
C ASN A 205 13.77 15.92 1.21
N ARG A 206 13.89 16.21 -0.09
CA ARG A 206 15.17 16.59 -0.70
C ARG A 206 15.63 17.96 -0.21
N PHE A 207 14.73 18.95 -0.26
CA PHE A 207 14.99 20.31 0.19
C PHE A 207 15.40 20.37 1.67
N VAL A 208 14.67 19.69 2.56
CA VAL A 208 15.02 19.63 4.00
C VAL A 208 16.40 19.02 4.20
N ARG A 209 16.79 18.03 3.38
CA ARG A 209 18.13 17.44 3.44
C ARG A 209 19.20 18.43 2.99
N GLU A 210 18.95 19.20 1.95
CA GLU A 210 19.85 20.27 1.49
C GLU A 210 20.02 21.33 2.59
N CYS A 211 18.91 21.81 3.16
CA CYS A 211 18.95 22.75 4.28
C CYS A 211 19.71 22.20 5.50
N TYR A 212 19.53 20.92 5.83
CA TYR A 212 20.28 20.27 6.92
C TYR A 212 21.79 20.19 6.64
N ASN A 213 22.18 19.94 5.38
CA ASN A 213 23.59 19.89 5.01
C ASN A 213 24.24 21.28 5.09
N GLU A 214 23.50 22.33 4.71
CA GLU A 214 23.89 23.74 4.81
C GLU A 214 23.77 24.33 6.21
N ALA A 215 23.06 23.65 7.12
CA ALA A 215 22.86 24.11 8.48
C ALA A 215 24.18 24.27 9.22
N THR A 216 24.20 25.25 10.11
CA THR A 216 25.34 25.51 10.98
C THR A 216 25.61 24.32 11.90
N GLU A 217 26.84 24.17 12.39
CA GLU A 217 27.18 23.09 13.33
C GLU A 217 26.39 23.19 14.65
N GLU A 218 26.02 24.41 15.06
CA GLU A 218 25.12 24.64 16.20
C GLU A 218 23.72 24.06 15.97
N GLU A 219 23.12 24.30 14.79
CA GLU A 219 21.82 23.74 14.43
C GLU A 219 21.89 22.21 14.31
N LYS A 220 22.96 21.66 13.76
CA LYS A 220 23.16 20.20 13.70
C LYS A 220 23.29 19.59 15.10
N GLN A 221 23.96 20.28 16.03
CA GLN A 221 24.04 19.84 17.42
C GLN A 221 22.67 19.86 18.10
N GLN A 222 21.86 20.90 17.89
CA GLN A 222 20.47 20.95 18.38
C GLN A 222 19.61 19.78 17.85
N VAL A 223 19.81 19.40 16.59
CA VAL A 223 19.11 18.23 16.01
C VAL A 223 19.52 16.94 16.71
N GLU A 224 20.81 16.73 16.98
CA GLU A 224 21.29 15.54 17.67
C GLU A 224 20.78 15.47 19.11
N ASP A 225 20.76 16.59 19.83
CA ASP A 225 20.25 16.63 21.20
C ASP A 225 18.74 16.39 21.23
N TYR A 226 17.99 16.95 20.28
CA TYR A 226 16.57 16.63 20.11
C TYR A 226 16.33 15.15 19.78
N ARG A 227 17.18 14.51 18.97
CA ARG A 227 17.08 13.07 18.69
C ARG A 227 17.31 12.21 19.93
N LYS A 228 18.25 12.61 20.80
CA LYS A 228 18.51 11.92 22.07
C LYS A 228 17.31 12.05 23.00
N GLN A 229 16.83 13.27 23.23
CA GLN A 229 15.64 13.54 24.05
C GLN A 229 14.42 12.75 23.55
N PHE A 230 14.13 12.81 22.24
CA PHE A 230 13.01 12.07 21.68
C PHE A 230 13.16 10.54 21.82
N LYS A 231 14.39 10.02 21.77
CA LYS A 231 14.65 8.60 21.98
C LYS A 231 14.44 8.21 23.45
N GLU A 232 14.86 9.06 24.38
CA GLU A 232 14.65 8.87 25.82
C GLU A 232 13.16 8.91 26.15
N GLU A 233 12.41 9.90 25.66
CA GLU A 233 10.95 9.99 25.78
C GLU A 233 10.25 8.74 25.23
N LEU A 234 10.69 8.22 24.08
CA LEU A 234 10.14 6.99 23.51
C LEU A 234 10.43 5.76 24.37
N ILE A 235 11.60 5.68 24.99
CA ILE A 235 11.97 4.59 25.88
C ILE A 235 11.14 4.67 27.17
N GLU A 236 11.02 5.86 27.75
CA GLU A 236 10.22 6.13 28.94
C GLU A 236 8.74 5.83 28.69
N ALA A 237 8.17 6.34 27.59
CA ALA A 237 6.79 6.04 27.22
C ALA A 237 6.56 4.54 27.00
N ALA A 238 7.52 3.83 26.39
CA ALA A 238 7.43 2.38 26.23
C ALA A 238 7.55 1.64 27.58
N ALA A 239 8.39 2.12 28.50
CA ALA A 239 8.53 1.59 29.84
C ALA A 239 7.25 1.80 30.67
N ASN A 240 6.65 2.99 30.60
CA ASN A 240 5.39 3.32 31.29
C ASN A 240 4.25 2.44 30.77
N VAL A 241 4.10 2.32 29.44
CA VAL A 241 3.11 1.41 28.85
C VAL A 241 3.35 -0.02 29.31
N LYS A 242 4.61 -0.49 29.33
CA LYS A 242 4.94 -1.84 29.79
C LYS A 242 4.62 -2.03 31.28
N ALA A 243 4.93 -1.06 32.12
CA ALA A 243 4.66 -1.09 33.56
C ALA A 243 3.15 -1.09 33.84
N ASP A 244 2.37 -0.28 33.12
CA ASP A 244 0.91 -0.27 33.20
C ASP A 244 0.34 -1.64 32.79
N PHE A 245 0.86 -2.24 31.71
CA PHE A 245 0.48 -3.59 31.30
C PHE A 245 0.86 -4.67 32.32
N GLU A 246 2.01 -4.57 32.98
CA GLU A 246 2.47 -5.56 33.97
C GLU A 246 1.70 -5.44 35.28
N LYS A 247 1.47 -4.22 35.77
CA LYS A 247 0.66 -3.96 36.96
C LYS A 247 -0.76 -4.49 36.78
N ASP A 248 -1.37 -4.20 35.64
CA ASP A 248 -2.71 -4.67 35.31
C ASP A 248 -2.77 -6.20 35.12
N ALA A 249 -1.68 -6.84 34.70
CA ALA A 249 -1.65 -8.28 34.49
C ALA A 249 -1.66 -9.08 35.79
N GLU A 250 -1.05 -8.57 36.87
CA GLU A 250 -1.01 -9.24 38.17
C GLU A 250 -2.34 -9.15 38.94
N GLU A 251 -3.11 -8.07 38.73
CA GLU A 251 -4.33 -7.80 39.49
C GLU A 251 -5.62 -8.33 38.83
N ARG A 252 -5.60 -8.61 37.51
CA ARG A 252 -6.83 -8.96 36.78
C ARG A 252 -7.29 -10.39 37.03
N LYS A 253 -8.53 -10.51 37.51
CA LYS A 253 -9.22 -11.81 37.58
C LYS A 253 -9.55 -12.31 36.18
N PRO A 254 -9.58 -13.64 35.94
CA PRO A 254 -9.97 -14.22 34.65
C PRO A 254 -11.33 -13.73 34.13
N GLU A 255 -12.27 -13.47 35.06
CA GLU A 255 -13.61 -12.95 34.76
C GLU A 255 -13.57 -11.52 34.19
N GLU A 256 -12.67 -10.67 34.69
CA GLU A 256 -12.50 -9.30 34.20
C GLU A 256 -11.84 -9.29 32.82
N LEU A 257 -10.90 -10.21 32.57
CA LEU A 257 -10.31 -10.41 31.25
C LEU A 257 -11.37 -10.82 30.24
N GLN A 258 -12.25 -11.77 30.58
CA GLN A 258 -13.33 -12.20 29.70
C GLN A 258 -14.30 -11.05 29.41
N ARG A 259 -14.74 -10.30 30.44
CA ARG A 259 -15.58 -9.10 30.24
C ARG A 259 -14.91 -8.04 29.37
N THR A 260 -13.60 -7.86 29.52
CA THR A 260 -12.85 -6.93 28.69
C THR A 260 -12.84 -7.41 27.24
N ILE A 261 -12.52 -8.69 27.00
CA ILE A 261 -12.52 -9.32 25.68
C ILE A 261 -13.88 -9.17 25.01
N GLU A 262 -14.96 -9.45 25.73
CA GLU A 262 -16.34 -9.25 25.26
C GLU A 262 -16.61 -7.77 24.99
N GLY A 263 -16.13 -6.84 25.81
CA GLY A 263 -16.29 -5.40 25.64
C GLY A 263 -15.47 -4.78 24.50
N ILE A 264 -14.46 -5.48 23.95
CA ILE A 264 -13.61 -4.93 22.89
C ILE A 264 -14.44 -4.54 21.66
N HIS A 265 -15.49 -5.29 21.32
CA HIS A 265 -16.32 -4.98 20.16
C HIS A 265 -16.98 -3.60 20.29
N HIS A 266 -17.45 -3.20 21.47
CA HIS A 266 -18.04 -1.88 21.71
C HIS A 266 -17.04 -0.73 21.49
N THR A 267 -15.74 -0.99 21.68
CA THR A 267 -14.68 0.01 21.50
C THR A 267 -14.19 0.07 20.06
N ILE A 268 -14.01 -1.09 19.43
CA ILE A 268 -13.44 -1.19 18.08
C ILE A 268 -14.50 -0.92 17.00
N GLN A 269 -15.76 -1.33 17.19
CA GLN A 269 -16.81 -1.19 16.19
C GLN A 269 -17.00 0.26 15.73
N PRO A 270 -17.10 1.28 16.62
CA PRO A 270 -17.23 2.67 16.19
C PRO A 270 -16.04 3.16 15.36
N MET A 271 -14.82 2.67 15.66
CA MET A 271 -13.63 3.00 14.87
C MET A 271 -13.67 2.34 13.48
N ALA A 272 -14.09 1.07 13.43
CA ALA A 272 -14.26 0.34 12.18
C ALA A 272 -15.32 0.99 11.30
N ASP A 273 -16.46 1.38 11.88
CA ASP A 273 -17.55 2.08 11.20
C ASP A 273 -17.10 3.44 10.69
N LEU A 274 -16.32 4.20 11.45
CA LEU A 274 -15.78 5.49 11.03
C LEU A 274 -14.80 5.34 9.86
N VAL A 275 -13.95 4.32 9.88
CA VAL A 275 -13.07 4.00 8.74
C VAL A 275 -13.90 3.59 7.53
N ALA A 276 -14.91 2.73 7.70
CA ALA A 276 -15.78 2.30 6.62
C ALA A 276 -16.54 3.49 6.00
N LEU A 277 -17.11 4.36 6.82
CA LEU A 277 -17.83 5.56 6.39
C LEU A 277 -16.93 6.52 5.61
N LYS A 278 -15.71 6.79 6.09
CA LYS A 278 -14.79 7.76 5.45
C LYS A 278 -14.09 7.21 4.21
N THR A 279 -13.87 5.90 4.14
CA THR A 279 -13.00 5.30 3.11
C THR A 279 -13.73 4.36 2.14
N GLY A 280 -14.94 3.91 2.48
CA GLY A 280 -15.66 2.86 1.75
C GLY A 280 -15.03 1.47 1.92
N LEU A 281 -14.07 1.29 2.83
CA LEU A 281 -13.44 0.01 3.10
C LEU A 281 -14.23 -0.76 4.16
N ASN A 282 -14.68 -1.96 3.82
CA ASN A 282 -15.18 -2.90 4.83
C ASN A 282 -14.02 -3.37 5.70
N VAL A 283 -14.04 -2.97 6.97
CA VAL A 283 -13.05 -3.36 7.98
C VAL A 283 -13.56 -4.62 8.68
N PHE A 284 -12.74 -5.66 8.68
CA PHE A 284 -13.00 -6.89 9.43
C PHE A 284 -11.92 -7.02 10.50
N VAL A 285 -12.33 -7.12 11.76
CA VAL A 285 -11.42 -7.27 12.91
C VAL A 285 -11.57 -8.69 13.44
N CYS A 286 -10.46 -9.41 13.50
CA CYS A 286 -10.42 -10.77 13.99
C CYS A 286 -9.49 -10.79 15.20
N LEU A 287 -10.02 -11.10 16.38
CA LEU A 287 -9.23 -11.19 17.61
C LEU A 287 -8.98 -12.66 17.90
N GLY A 288 -7.70 -13.05 17.95
CA GLY A 288 -7.28 -14.42 18.24
C GLY A 288 -6.45 -14.48 19.52
N GLY A 289 -6.80 -15.40 20.41
CA GLY A 289 -6.12 -15.55 21.69
C GLY A 289 -6.64 -16.72 22.53
N PRO A 290 -6.01 -16.99 23.68
CA PRO A 290 -6.53 -17.94 24.66
C PRO A 290 -7.86 -17.42 25.23
N ILE A 291 -8.91 -18.23 25.15
CA ILE A 291 -10.23 -17.91 25.72
C ILE A 291 -10.28 -18.45 27.15
N PRO A 292 -10.35 -17.60 28.20
CA PRO A 292 -10.36 -18.04 29.60
C PRO A 292 -11.46 -19.07 29.89
N GLU A 293 -12.67 -18.85 29.39
CA GLU A 293 -13.82 -19.76 29.58
C GLU A 293 -13.59 -21.17 29.00
N GLN A 294 -12.74 -21.28 27.98
CA GLN A 294 -12.38 -22.55 27.35
C GLN A 294 -11.10 -23.16 27.93
N GLY A 295 -10.71 -22.75 29.15
CA GLY A 295 -9.48 -23.20 29.80
C GLY A 295 -8.22 -22.77 29.07
N GLY A 296 -8.24 -21.60 28.40
CA GLY A 296 -7.09 -21.05 27.68
C GLY A 296 -6.86 -21.66 26.29
N ARG A 297 -7.84 -22.38 25.71
CA ARG A 297 -7.77 -22.82 24.31
C ARG A 297 -7.74 -21.61 23.38
N ILE A 298 -6.96 -21.73 22.30
CA ILE A 298 -6.89 -20.69 21.26
C ILE A 298 -8.21 -20.69 20.49
N GLY A 299 -8.91 -19.56 20.50
CA GLY A 299 -10.10 -19.34 19.69
C GLY A 299 -10.04 -18.00 18.94
N PHE A 300 -11.06 -17.75 18.15
CA PHE A 300 -11.24 -16.50 17.41
C PHE A 300 -12.58 -15.89 17.79
N ILE A 301 -12.55 -14.57 18.03
CA ILE A 301 -13.75 -13.75 18.21
C ILE A 301 -13.82 -12.85 16.99
N GLN A 302 -14.98 -12.88 16.33
CA GLN A 302 -15.29 -12.14 15.11
C GLN A 302 -16.34 -11.09 15.41
#